data_AF-A0A842R2W4-F1
#
_entry.id   AF-A0A842R2W4-F1
#
_cell.length_a   1.000
_cell.length_b   1.000
_cell.length_c   1.000
_cell.angle_alpha   90.00
_cell.angle_beta   90.00
_cell.angle_gamma   90.00
#
_symmetry.space_group_name_H-M   'P 1'
#
loop_
_entity.id
_entity.type
_entity.pdbx_description
1 polymer ?
#
loop_
_entity_poly.entity_id
_entity_poly.type
_entity_poly.pdbx_seq_one_letter_code
_entity_poly.pdbx_strand_id
1 'polypeptide(L)'
;MSPIVMISPFMAVRMISNAAVFPEPGIPTTPTTVMCSCMMRCNPAGLINVQSINVLSYMVIIRGLEESEFLSKLYPLLERCFEGSKEDKRFYNLHHERPYNAPAWDYSRIALVDGQLVSHVGIWSFTMSVPGGFKMPSGGIRDVCTDPAFRRRGLGHLLLEDALSFMRSKDMAFSVLYAGPRQFYRQKGWEVAIPGYRFTLDASRITCKGEGDHAFTINETTSEQLVHGIFRMRKATNAFLWFVVERDIGYLERMIDISLQDPNQHVVSCSDSTGHLEGYALLKVNPRNERSSVQILEARFTTGSATRSKGIIDAFLAFIKDRFDPGSISVQLSPNHDITRRMMGLGALDRSSLLTGCMVQVVSTRVFLEVLLGGINHMLRAQPASIPSTSISCRFIVRIGTKINSTPERRPCRIFFNLDPSDGIPRFELAGGNECKEESHVPEVSMSRETFLSVLFSPILTVGDALDEGLIQAPRSLHAVIKLMLDHASWDLEPRDYF
;
A
#
# COMPACT_ATOMS: atom_id res chain seq x y z
N MET A 1 -13.59 12.67 -29.66
CA MET A 1 -13.27 13.71 -28.67
C MET A 1 -12.53 13.05 -27.52
N SER A 2 -11.20 13.07 -27.60
CA SER A 2 -10.26 12.51 -26.62
C SER A 2 -9.30 13.65 -26.26
N PRO A 3 -8.90 13.85 -24.99
CA PRO A 3 -7.95 14.90 -24.68
C PRO A 3 -6.53 14.44 -25.06
N ILE A 4 -5.91 15.35 -25.79
CA ILE A 4 -4.61 15.31 -26.45
C ILE A 4 -3.48 15.28 -25.42
N VAL A 5 -2.54 14.34 -25.59
CA VAL A 5 -1.21 14.39 -24.96
C VAL A 5 -0.37 15.37 -25.78
N MET A 6 0.05 16.47 -25.17
CA MET A 6 0.96 17.43 -25.81
C MET A 6 2.40 16.92 -25.75
N ILE A 7 2.98 16.71 -26.93
CA ILE A 7 4.42 16.56 -27.20
C ILE A 7 4.82 17.74 -28.08
N SER A 8 6.00 18.35 -27.84
CA SER A 8 6.67 19.25 -28.78
C SER A 8 8.17 19.40 -28.41
N PRO A 9 9.07 19.82 -29.34
CA PRO A 9 9.96 18.89 -30.05
C PRO A 9 11.43 19.39 -30.20
N PHE A 10 12.25 18.58 -30.88
CA PHE A 10 13.35 18.91 -31.83
C PHE A 10 14.66 18.15 -31.58
N MET A 11 14.96 17.17 -32.45
CA MET A 11 16.05 17.32 -33.43
C MET A 11 15.91 16.26 -34.54
N ALA A 12 16.01 16.71 -35.79
CA ALA A 12 15.84 15.92 -37.00
C ALA A 12 17.20 15.51 -37.58
N VAL A 13 17.34 14.25 -38.02
CA VAL A 13 18.27 13.87 -39.11
C VAL A 13 17.58 12.82 -40.00
N ARG A 14 17.71 13.03 -41.32
CA ARG A 14 17.04 12.39 -42.47
C ARG A 14 17.45 10.93 -42.73
N MET A 15 16.44 10.16 -43.17
CA MET A 15 16.34 9.20 -44.31
C MET A 15 17.54 8.27 -44.62
N ILE A 16 17.33 6.97 -44.87
CA ILE A 16 16.93 6.41 -46.19
C ILE A 16 16.23 5.04 -46.04
N SER A 17 15.30 4.80 -46.98
CA SER A 17 14.47 3.63 -47.26
C SER A 17 15.20 2.32 -47.57
N ASN A 18 14.56 1.17 -47.30
CA ASN A 18 14.25 0.19 -48.35
C ASN A 18 13.23 -0.88 -47.89
N ALA A 19 12.38 -1.26 -48.83
CA ALA A 19 11.22 -2.14 -48.71
C ALA A 19 11.54 -3.59 -49.11
N ALA A 20 10.80 -4.55 -48.54
CA ALA A 20 10.50 -5.88 -49.11
C ALA A 20 9.34 -6.49 -48.30
N VAL A 21 8.09 -6.47 -48.77
CA VAL A 21 7.36 -7.48 -49.57
C VAL A 21 7.13 -8.82 -48.82
N PHE A 22 5.85 -9.07 -48.52
CA PHE A 22 5.23 -10.26 -47.92
C PHE A 22 5.23 -11.49 -48.85
N PRO A 23 4.91 -12.70 -48.33
CA PRO A 23 3.54 -13.20 -48.54
C PRO A 23 2.91 -13.95 -47.34
N GLU A 24 1.59 -13.80 -47.21
CA GLU A 24 0.62 -14.66 -46.48
C GLU A 24 0.35 -15.96 -47.29
N PRO A 25 -0.21 -17.08 -46.73
CA PRO A 25 -1.61 -17.13 -46.24
C PRO A 25 -2.00 -18.23 -45.19
N GLY A 26 -3.23 -18.15 -44.67
CA GLY A 26 -4.07 -19.33 -44.38
C GLY A 26 -4.80 -19.40 -43.02
N ILE A 27 -6.14 -19.32 -43.04
CA ILE A 27 -7.09 -19.57 -41.93
C ILE A 27 -7.83 -20.90 -42.20
N PRO A 28 -8.13 -21.75 -41.18
CA PRO A 28 -9.55 -22.07 -40.83
C PRO A 28 -9.80 -22.37 -39.32
N THR A 29 -10.76 -21.69 -38.65
CA THR A 29 -12.16 -22.07 -38.25
C THR A 29 -12.41 -22.77 -36.90
N THR A 30 -13.30 -22.13 -36.09
CA THR A 30 -14.22 -22.58 -35.00
C THR A 30 -13.71 -23.12 -33.63
N PRO A 31 -14.27 -22.67 -32.47
CA PRO A 31 -13.88 -23.15 -31.14
C PRO A 31 -14.83 -24.20 -30.54
N THR A 32 -14.26 -25.30 -30.06
CA THR A 32 -14.95 -26.30 -29.21
C THR A 32 -14.66 -26.02 -27.74
N THR A 33 -15.71 -25.94 -26.93
CA THR A 33 -15.68 -25.82 -25.47
C THR A 33 -14.96 -27.03 -24.83
N VAL A 34 -13.96 -26.80 -23.96
CA VAL A 34 -13.32 -27.88 -23.18
C VAL A 34 -13.21 -27.49 -21.70
N MET A 35 -13.75 -28.37 -20.84
CA MET A 35 -13.64 -28.36 -19.38
C MET A 35 -12.18 -28.57 -18.93
N CYS A 36 -11.74 -27.79 -17.93
CA CYS A 36 -10.42 -27.92 -17.32
C CYS A 36 -10.49 -28.87 -16.10
N SER A 37 -9.70 -29.94 -16.11
CA SER A 37 -9.50 -30.85 -14.98
C SER A 37 -8.19 -30.50 -14.26
N CYS A 38 -8.27 -29.87 -13.09
CA CYS A 38 -7.12 -29.66 -12.20
C CYS A 38 -6.98 -30.83 -11.21
N MET A 39 -5.86 -31.57 -11.27
CA MET A 39 -5.38 -32.39 -10.15
C MET A 39 -4.38 -31.58 -9.32
N MET A 40 -4.77 -31.17 -8.11
CA MET A 40 -3.84 -30.65 -7.09
C MET A 40 -3.32 -31.81 -6.23
N ARG A 41 -2.00 -31.96 -6.10
CA ARG A 41 -1.37 -32.67 -4.97
C ARG A 41 -0.48 -31.69 -4.22
N CYS A 42 -0.67 -31.59 -2.91
CA CYS A 42 0.20 -30.85 -2.00
C CYS A 42 1.47 -31.66 -1.72
N ASN A 43 2.65 -31.03 -1.73
CA ASN A 43 3.90 -31.63 -1.25
C ASN A 43 4.65 -30.63 -0.34
N PRO A 44 5.11 -31.02 0.87
CA PRO A 44 5.79 -30.12 1.79
C PRO A 44 7.31 -30.22 1.62
N ALA A 45 7.84 -29.50 0.65
CA ALA A 45 9.25 -29.14 0.55
C ALA A 45 9.32 -27.89 -0.32
N GLY A 46 10.13 -26.89 0.03
CA GLY A 46 10.24 -25.60 -0.65
C GLY A 46 10.82 -25.65 -2.08
N LEU A 47 10.30 -26.55 -2.92
CA LEU A 47 10.60 -26.66 -4.34
C LEU A 47 9.56 -25.87 -5.13
N ILE A 48 10.06 -25.22 -6.18
CA ILE A 48 9.33 -24.43 -7.17
C ILE A 48 8.06 -25.18 -7.59
N ASN A 49 6.88 -24.61 -7.27
CA ASN A 49 5.61 -25.19 -7.66
C ASN A 49 5.38 -24.91 -9.14
N VAL A 50 5.76 -25.85 -10.00
CA VAL A 50 5.58 -25.76 -11.45
C VAL A 50 4.16 -26.17 -11.80
N GLN A 51 3.31 -25.21 -12.13
CA GLN A 51 2.02 -25.50 -12.75
C GLN A 51 2.20 -25.52 -14.27
N SER A 52 1.94 -26.66 -14.91
CA SER A 52 1.79 -26.79 -16.36
C SER A 52 0.31 -26.82 -16.72
N ILE A 53 -0.10 -25.93 -17.63
CA ILE A 53 -1.46 -25.90 -18.16
C ILE A 53 -1.37 -26.00 -19.68
N ASN A 54 -1.94 -27.07 -20.25
CA ASN A 54 -2.12 -27.19 -21.70
C ASN A 54 -3.34 -26.38 -22.12
N VAL A 55 -3.12 -25.18 -22.64
CA VAL A 55 -4.14 -24.42 -23.37
C VAL A 55 -3.80 -24.56 -24.85
N LEU A 56 -4.68 -25.23 -25.59
CA LEU A 56 -4.60 -25.56 -27.02
C LEU A 56 -3.45 -24.83 -27.76
N SER A 57 -2.42 -25.60 -28.13
CA SER A 57 -1.19 -25.29 -28.89
C SER A 57 0.10 -24.81 -28.16
N TYR A 58 0.09 -24.46 -26.87
CA TYR A 58 1.30 -23.92 -26.21
C TYR A 58 1.51 -24.46 -24.79
N MET A 59 2.77 -24.71 -24.41
CA MET A 59 3.11 -25.12 -23.05
C MET A 59 3.34 -23.88 -22.18
N VAL A 60 2.47 -23.67 -21.18
CA VAL A 60 2.61 -22.59 -20.20
C VAL A 60 3.19 -23.12 -18.90
N ILE A 61 4.27 -22.51 -18.42
CA ILE A 61 4.88 -22.80 -17.12
C ILE A 61 4.85 -21.55 -16.24
N ILE A 62 4.29 -21.68 -15.04
CA ILE A 62 4.32 -20.65 -13.99
C ILE A 62 5.30 -21.06 -12.90
N ARG A 63 6.26 -20.19 -12.55
CA ARG A 63 7.24 -20.42 -11.48
C ARG A 63 7.86 -19.13 -10.92
N GLY A 64 8.66 -19.27 -9.85
CA GLY A 64 9.57 -18.23 -9.40
C GLY A 64 10.71 -17.98 -10.40
N LEU A 65 11.20 -16.75 -10.45
CA LEU A 65 12.34 -16.34 -11.27
C LEU A 65 13.66 -16.87 -10.68
N GLU A 66 14.57 -17.34 -11.53
CA GLU A 66 15.93 -17.71 -11.12
C GLU A 66 16.86 -16.49 -11.16
N GLU A 67 17.85 -16.44 -10.28
CA GLU A 67 18.83 -15.34 -10.22
C GLU A 67 19.53 -15.11 -11.58
N SER A 68 19.93 -16.18 -12.26
CA SER A 68 20.59 -16.14 -13.57
C SER A 68 19.73 -15.52 -14.67
N GLU A 69 18.40 -15.52 -14.49
CA GLU A 69 17.41 -14.99 -15.43
C GLU A 69 17.05 -13.53 -15.13
N PHE A 70 17.43 -13.01 -13.96
CA PHE A 70 17.03 -11.70 -13.48
C PHE A 70 17.47 -10.59 -14.44
N LEU A 71 18.76 -10.46 -14.70
CA LEU A 71 19.26 -9.44 -15.65
C LEU A 71 19.07 -9.88 -17.10
N SER A 72 19.29 -11.16 -17.39
CA SER A 72 19.38 -11.66 -18.78
C SER A 72 18.02 -11.82 -19.47
N LYS A 73 16.93 -12.07 -18.72
CA LYS A 73 15.60 -12.33 -19.30
C LYS A 73 14.53 -11.36 -18.83
N LEU A 74 14.48 -11.02 -17.53
CA LEU A 74 13.42 -10.16 -17.00
C LEU A 74 13.57 -8.71 -17.50
N TYR A 75 14.78 -8.14 -17.45
CA TYR A 75 14.99 -6.74 -17.86
C TYR A 75 14.61 -6.49 -19.32
N PRO A 76 15.03 -7.33 -20.29
CA PRO A 76 14.55 -7.20 -21.66
C PRO A 76 13.03 -7.23 -21.79
N LEU A 77 12.31 -8.03 -20.97
CA LEU A 77 10.85 -8.02 -20.97
C LEU A 77 10.29 -6.71 -20.40
N LEU A 78 10.80 -6.24 -19.26
CA LEU A 78 10.37 -4.99 -18.63
C LEU A 78 10.54 -3.82 -19.60
N GLU A 79 11.69 -3.72 -20.26
CA GLU A 79 11.97 -2.68 -21.23
C GLU A 79 11.05 -2.72 -22.46
N ARG A 80 10.62 -3.90 -22.90
CA ARG A 80 9.62 -4.00 -23.97
C ARG A 80 8.22 -3.58 -23.51
N CYS A 81 7.91 -3.76 -22.23
CA CYS A 81 6.56 -3.54 -21.70
C CYS A 81 6.33 -2.13 -21.15
N PHE A 82 7.39 -1.43 -20.77
CA PHE A 82 7.34 -0.10 -20.17
C PHE A 82 8.18 0.88 -20.99
N GLU A 83 7.51 1.71 -21.80
CA GLU A 83 8.14 2.77 -22.57
C GLU A 83 8.95 3.72 -21.65
N GLY A 84 10.15 4.14 -22.08
CA GLY A 84 11.04 5.04 -21.33
C GLY A 84 11.96 4.37 -20.30
N SER A 85 11.80 3.08 -19.97
CA SER A 85 12.60 2.46 -18.90
C SER A 85 14.06 2.23 -19.25
N LYS A 86 14.40 2.13 -20.53
CA LYS A 86 15.78 1.96 -21.03
C LYS A 86 16.65 3.18 -20.80
N GLU A 87 16.08 4.36 -21.04
CA GLU A 87 16.79 5.65 -20.97
C GLU A 87 17.01 6.06 -19.52
N ASP A 88 16.00 5.87 -18.67
CA ASP A 88 16.04 6.29 -17.25
C ASP A 88 16.59 5.21 -16.30
N LYS A 89 16.99 4.04 -16.81
CA LYS A 89 17.39 2.86 -16.00
C LYS A 89 16.44 2.53 -14.85
N ARG A 90 15.16 2.90 -14.97
CA ARG A 90 14.20 2.96 -13.87
C ARG A 90 14.08 1.65 -13.10
N PHE A 91 14.01 0.51 -13.80
CA PHE A 91 13.92 -0.79 -13.13
C PHE A 91 15.25 -1.26 -12.55
N TYR A 92 16.38 -0.89 -13.18
CA TYR A 92 17.70 -1.17 -12.62
C TYR A 92 17.84 -0.50 -11.26
N ASN A 93 17.57 0.80 -11.25
CA ASN A 93 17.53 1.64 -10.06
C ASN A 93 16.54 1.08 -9.04
N LEU A 94 15.28 0.83 -9.41
CA LEU A 94 14.28 0.29 -8.48
C LEU A 94 14.71 -1.01 -7.79
N HIS A 95 15.35 -1.93 -8.51
CA HIS A 95 15.75 -3.22 -7.97
C HIS A 95 17.08 -3.18 -7.19
N HIS A 96 17.97 -2.23 -7.49
CA HIS A 96 19.25 -2.05 -6.77
C HIS A 96 19.13 -1.09 -5.59
N GLU A 97 18.34 -0.02 -5.74
CA GLU A 97 18.11 1.04 -4.75
C GLU A 97 17.03 0.67 -3.71
N ARG A 98 16.44 -0.53 -3.78
CA ARG A 98 15.54 -1.01 -2.74
C ARG A 98 15.91 -2.44 -2.40
N PRO A 99 17.04 -2.68 -1.68
CA PRO A 99 17.33 -4.00 -1.15
C PRO A 99 16.14 -4.41 -0.28
N TYR A 100 15.35 -5.30 -0.85
CA TYR A 100 14.37 -6.10 -0.16
C TYR A 100 15.06 -6.79 1.04
N ASN A 101 14.29 -7.24 2.02
CA ASN A 101 14.80 -8.17 3.04
C ASN A 101 15.36 -9.48 2.43
N ALA A 102 15.14 -9.72 1.13
CA ALA A 102 15.69 -10.81 0.35
C ALA A 102 15.64 -10.48 -1.15
N PRO A 103 16.60 -10.91 -1.98
CA PRO A 103 16.79 -10.43 -3.36
C PRO A 103 15.53 -10.36 -4.23
N ALA A 104 15.50 -9.42 -5.17
CA ALA A 104 14.33 -9.12 -5.99
C ALA A 104 13.77 -10.34 -6.74
N TRP A 105 14.65 -11.24 -7.21
CA TRP A 105 14.29 -12.44 -7.96
C TRP A 105 13.54 -13.48 -7.10
N ASP A 106 13.84 -13.59 -5.81
CA ASP A 106 13.17 -14.52 -4.88
C ASP A 106 11.67 -14.21 -4.74
N TYR A 107 11.29 -12.96 -5.01
CA TYR A 107 9.92 -12.45 -4.93
C TYR A 107 9.31 -12.16 -6.31
N SER A 108 9.95 -12.65 -7.38
CA SER A 108 9.46 -12.50 -8.75
C SER A 108 8.80 -13.79 -9.23
N ARG A 109 7.61 -13.66 -9.82
CA ARG A 109 6.85 -14.73 -10.45
C ARG A 109 6.83 -14.51 -11.95
N ILE A 110 7.06 -15.57 -12.74
CA ILE A 110 7.13 -15.50 -14.19
C ILE A 110 6.27 -16.54 -14.89
N ALA A 111 5.83 -16.19 -16.10
CA ALA A 111 5.20 -17.11 -17.02
C ALA A 111 6.12 -17.34 -18.23
N LEU A 112 6.37 -18.61 -18.50
CA LEU A 112 7.06 -19.06 -19.69
C LEU A 112 6.04 -19.64 -20.68
N VAL A 113 6.15 -19.27 -21.95
CA VAL A 113 5.44 -19.92 -23.06
C VAL A 113 6.49 -20.53 -23.97
N ASP A 114 6.47 -21.87 -24.11
CA ASP A 114 7.49 -22.64 -24.83
C ASP A 114 8.94 -22.30 -24.43
N GLY A 115 9.16 -22.08 -23.14
CA GLY A 115 10.47 -21.73 -22.57
C GLY A 115 10.84 -20.24 -22.65
N GLN A 116 10.07 -19.40 -23.35
CA GLN A 116 10.29 -17.95 -23.40
C GLN A 116 9.60 -17.23 -22.24
N LEU A 117 10.33 -16.36 -21.52
CA LEU A 117 9.77 -15.48 -20.49
C LEU A 117 8.93 -14.37 -21.14
N VAL A 118 7.61 -14.42 -20.92
CA VAL A 118 6.65 -13.54 -21.57
C VAL A 118 5.77 -12.74 -20.60
N SER A 119 5.78 -13.06 -19.31
CA SER A 119 5.03 -12.30 -18.32
C SER A 119 5.69 -12.36 -16.95
N HIS A 120 5.52 -11.30 -16.15
CA HIS A 120 6.11 -11.15 -14.83
C HIS A 120 5.16 -10.45 -13.84
N VAL A 121 5.25 -10.83 -12.58
CA VAL A 121 4.71 -10.14 -11.40
C VAL A 121 5.78 -10.16 -10.32
N GLY A 122 6.20 -8.99 -9.83
CA GLY A 122 7.10 -8.88 -8.68
C GLY A 122 6.33 -8.61 -7.40
N ILE A 123 6.88 -9.06 -6.28
CA ILE A 123 6.40 -8.73 -4.93
C ILE A 123 7.52 -7.94 -4.23
N TRP A 124 7.12 -6.89 -3.51
CA TRP A 124 7.98 -6.20 -2.56
C TRP A 124 7.57 -6.58 -1.15
N SER A 125 8.40 -7.36 -0.48
CA SER A 125 8.22 -7.68 0.94
C SER A 125 8.48 -6.45 1.81
N PHE A 126 7.51 -6.07 2.62
CA PHE A 126 7.66 -5.02 3.65
C PHE A 126 6.78 -5.34 4.85
N THR A 127 6.97 -4.57 5.93
CA THR A 127 6.21 -4.72 7.17
C THR A 127 5.41 -3.45 7.42
N MET A 128 4.14 -3.58 7.77
CA MET A 128 3.38 -2.45 8.34
C MET A 128 3.35 -2.58 9.86
N SER A 129 3.60 -1.48 10.58
CA SER A 129 3.37 -1.38 12.01
C SER A 129 1.88 -1.37 12.32
N VAL A 130 1.54 -1.98 13.44
CA VAL A 130 0.21 -1.98 14.08
C VAL A 130 0.41 -1.57 15.55
N PRO A 131 -0.54 -0.85 16.18
CA PRO A 131 -0.35 -0.34 17.54
C PRO A 131 0.06 -1.40 18.54
N GLY A 132 0.92 -1.04 19.50
CA GLY A 132 1.50 -1.98 20.46
C GLY A 132 2.71 -2.76 19.95
N GLY A 133 3.29 -2.34 18.82
CA GLY A 133 4.50 -2.95 18.25
C GLY A 133 4.24 -4.22 17.45
N PHE A 134 2.97 -4.53 17.17
CA PHE A 134 2.60 -5.62 16.28
C PHE A 134 3.04 -5.31 14.84
N LYS A 135 3.33 -6.37 14.09
CA LYS A 135 3.91 -6.27 12.74
C LYS A 135 3.07 -7.07 11.76
N MET A 136 2.64 -6.43 10.69
CA MET A 136 1.84 -7.02 9.61
C MET A 136 2.75 -7.30 8.40
N PRO A 137 3.18 -8.57 8.17
CA PRO A 137 3.99 -8.92 7.01
C PRO A 137 3.16 -8.72 5.73
N SER A 138 3.71 -7.98 4.77
CA SER A 138 2.96 -7.45 3.64
C SER A 138 3.75 -7.54 2.32
N GLY A 139 3.02 -7.61 1.21
CA GLY A 139 3.58 -7.72 -0.14
C GLY A 139 3.05 -6.65 -1.10
N GLY A 140 3.92 -5.79 -1.60
CA GLY A 140 3.59 -4.78 -2.61
C GLY A 140 3.71 -5.36 -4.02
N ILE A 141 2.64 -5.37 -4.81
CA ILE A 141 2.73 -5.85 -6.21
C ILE A 141 3.46 -4.79 -7.05
N ARG A 142 4.46 -5.24 -7.81
CA ARG A 142 5.31 -4.39 -8.65
C ARG A 142 5.59 -5.01 -10.02
N ASP A 143 5.99 -4.17 -10.95
CA ASP A 143 6.58 -4.54 -12.25
C ASP A 143 5.75 -5.57 -13.04
N VAL A 144 4.43 -5.45 -12.92
CA VAL A 144 3.49 -6.37 -13.57
C VAL A 144 3.49 -6.09 -15.06
N CYS A 145 3.91 -7.09 -15.84
CA CYS A 145 3.92 -6.96 -17.28
C CYS A 145 3.62 -8.28 -17.99
N THR A 146 3.11 -8.14 -19.21
CA THR A 146 2.95 -9.22 -20.17
C THR A 146 3.37 -8.67 -21.54
N ASP A 147 4.24 -9.41 -22.20
CA ASP A 147 4.69 -9.14 -23.56
C ASP A 147 3.46 -8.91 -24.46
N PRO A 148 3.41 -7.81 -25.25
CA PRO A 148 2.24 -7.48 -26.06
C PRO A 148 1.69 -8.63 -26.90
N ALA A 149 2.55 -9.47 -27.48
CA ALA A 149 2.16 -10.61 -28.31
C ALA A 149 1.43 -11.73 -27.53
N PHE A 150 1.60 -11.75 -26.20
CA PHE A 150 1.05 -12.78 -25.31
C PHE A 150 -0.07 -12.25 -24.40
N ARG A 151 -0.50 -10.99 -24.58
CA ARG A 151 -1.62 -10.40 -23.84
C ARG A 151 -2.95 -11.08 -24.18
N ARG A 152 -3.94 -10.89 -23.30
CA ARG A 152 -5.31 -11.45 -23.44
C ARG A 152 -5.38 -12.99 -23.39
N ARG A 153 -4.31 -13.66 -22.97
CA ARG A 153 -4.23 -15.12 -22.75
C ARG A 153 -4.36 -15.54 -21.27
N GLY A 154 -4.73 -14.63 -20.38
CA GLY A 154 -4.89 -14.91 -18.94
C GLY A 154 -3.59 -14.99 -18.12
N LEU A 155 -2.41 -14.85 -18.73
CA LEU A 155 -1.10 -15.03 -18.07
C LEU A 155 -0.91 -14.14 -16.83
N GLY A 156 -1.24 -12.85 -16.93
CA GLY A 156 -1.11 -11.93 -15.78
C GLY A 156 -2.01 -12.32 -14.60
N HIS A 157 -3.18 -12.88 -14.86
CA HIS A 157 -4.08 -13.38 -13.81
C HIS A 157 -3.58 -14.66 -13.16
N LEU A 158 -3.01 -15.59 -13.95
CA LEU A 158 -2.34 -16.78 -13.43
C LEU A 158 -1.17 -16.37 -12.52
N LEU A 159 -0.39 -15.36 -12.92
CA LEU A 159 0.72 -14.86 -12.09
C LEU A 159 0.26 -14.16 -10.81
N LEU A 160 -0.86 -13.44 -10.82
CA LEU A 160 -1.41 -12.86 -9.60
C LEU A 160 -1.89 -13.93 -8.61
N GLU A 161 -2.50 -15.02 -9.10
CA GLU A 161 -2.92 -16.15 -8.24
C GLU A 161 -1.72 -16.88 -7.63
N ASP A 162 -0.68 -17.08 -8.44
CA ASP A 162 0.57 -17.68 -8.03
C ASP A 162 1.34 -16.78 -7.05
N ALA A 163 1.36 -15.46 -7.28
CA ALA A 163 1.90 -14.48 -6.34
C ALA A 163 1.16 -14.49 -4.99
N LEU A 164 -0.18 -14.57 -4.99
CA LEU A 164 -0.97 -14.72 -3.76
C LEU A 164 -0.64 -16.02 -3.02
N SER A 165 -0.47 -17.12 -3.75
CA SER A 165 -0.09 -18.40 -3.17
C SER A 165 1.31 -18.35 -2.57
N PHE A 166 2.26 -17.69 -3.24
CA PHE A 166 3.60 -17.46 -2.74
C PHE A 166 3.59 -16.57 -1.49
N MET A 167 2.86 -15.45 -1.49
CA MET A 167 2.71 -14.58 -0.32
C MET A 167 2.14 -15.34 0.88
N ARG A 168 1.12 -16.20 0.69
CA ARG A 168 0.60 -17.08 1.75
C ARG A 168 1.65 -18.06 2.27
N SER A 169 2.49 -18.62 1.39
CA SER A 169 3.59 -19.52 1.81
C SER A 169 4.70 -18.81 2.59
N LYS A 170 4.72 -17.47 2.57
CA LYS A 170 5.63 -16.60 3.32
C LYS A 170 4.94 -15.90 4.50
N ASP A 171 3.76 -16.40 4.90
CA ASP A 171 2.95 -15.84 5.99
C ASP A 171 2.63 -14.34 5.85
N MET A 172 2.60 -13.84 4.61
CA MET A 172 2.16 -12.47 4.35
C MET A 172 0.66 -12.37 4.53
N ALA A 173 0.25 -11.39 5.32
CA ALA A 173 -1.14 -11.14 5.68
C ALA A 173 -1.84 -10.23 4.67
N PHE A 174 -1.09 -9.31 4.06
CA PHE A 174 -1.66 -8.18 3.34
C PHE A 174 -0.88 -7.86 2.07
N SER A 175 -1.55 -7.26 1.09
CA SER A 175 -0.94 -6.82 -0.14
C SER A 175 -1.47 -5.47 -0.59
N VAL A 176 -0.58 -4.64 -1.15
CA VAL A 176 -0.90 -3.31 -1.67
C VAL A 176 -0.39 -3.15 -3.10
N LEU A 177 -1.01 -2.26 -3.87
CA LEU A 177 -0.50 -1.85 -5.17
C LEU A 177 -1.06 -0.50 -5.64
N TYR A 178 -0.33 0.13 -6.54
CA TYR A 178 -0.77 1.29 -7.30
C TYR A 178 -0.88 0.93 -8.77
N ALA A 179 -2.09 0.94 -9.33
CA ALA A 179 -2.27 0.62 -10.74
C ALA A 179 -3.46 1.31 -11.40
N GLY A 180 -3.28 1.68 -12.68
CA GLY A 180 -4.31 2.22 -13.56
C GLY A 180 -5.40 1.21 -13.96
N PRO A 181 -5.07 -0.01 -14.42
CA PRO A 181 -6.08 -0.99 -14.83
C PRO A 181 -6.71 -1.71 -13.62
N ARG A 182 -7.45 -0.98 -12.77
CA ARG A 182 -8.03 -1.48 -11.51
C ARG A 182 -8.91 -2.70 -11.67
N GLN A 183 -9.70 -2.75 -12.75
CA GLN A 183 -10.58 -3.88 -13.03
C GLN A 183 -9.80 -5.19 -13.19
N PHE A 184 -8.57 -5.13 -13.70
CA PHE A 184 -7.70 -6.30 -13.82
C PHE A 184 -7.33 -6.89 -12.45
N TYR A 185 -7.02 -6.03 -11.47
CA TYR A 185 -6.66 -6.46 -10.11
C TYR A 185 -7.86 -6.80 -9.22
N ARG A 186 -9.00 -6.11 -9.40
CA ARG A 186 -10.28 -6.43 -8.73
C ARG A 186 -10.72 -7.86 -8.98
N GLN A 187 -10.53 -8.37 -10.20
CA GLN A 187 -10.82 -9.76 -10.54
C GLN A 187 -10.00 -10.78 -9.73
N LYS A 188 -8.90 -10.33 -9.10
CA LYS A 188 -8.07 -11.14 -8.19
C LYS A 188 -8.13 -10.66 -6.74
N GLY A 189 -9.11 -9.83 -6.40
CA GLY A 189 -9.51 -9.52 -5.02
C GLY A 189 -8.87 -8.30 -4.38
N TRP A 190 -8.10 -7.50 -5.13
CA TRP A 190 -7.67 -6.18 -4.68
C TRP A 190 -8.79 -5.16 -4.84
N GLU A 191 -9.00 -4.33 -3.82
CA GLU A 191 -9.99 -3.25 -3.85
C GLU A 191 -9.36 -1.88 -3.64
N VAL A 192 -9.99 -0.86 -4.24
CA VAL A 192 -9.59 0.54 -4.04
C VAL A 192 -10.14 0.98 -2.70
N ALA A 193 -9.29 1.02 -1.68
CA ALA A 193 -9.73 1.36 -0.33
C ALA A 193 -9.12 2.67 0.20
N ILE A 194 -7.97 3.08 -0.33
CA ILE A 194 -7.23 4.26 0.16
C ILE A 194 -7.22 5.33 -0.93
N PRO A 195 -7.77 6.54 -0.71
CA PRO A 195 -7.71 7.64 -1.68
C PRO A 195 -6.27 8.12 -1.93
N GLY A 196 -5.97 8.51 -3.16
CA GLY A 196 -4.73 9.20 -3.48
C GLY A 196 -4.85 10.66 -3.10
N TYR A 197 -4.36 11.01 -1.91
CA TYR A 197 -4.46 12.37 -1.39
C TYR A 197 -3.64 13.36 -2.20
N ARG A 198 -4.25 14.50 -2.47
CA ARG A 198 -3.57 15.64 -3.12
C ARG A 198 -4.25 16.95 -2.75
N PHE A 199 -3.60 17.72 -1.90
CA PHE A 199 -4.03 19.08 -1.57
C PHE A 199 -3.03 20.07 -2.16
N THR A 200 -3.51 21.16 -2.75
CA THR A 200 -2.65 22.18 -3.40
C THR A 200 -3.00 23.57 -2.91
N LEU A 201 -2.00 24.28 -2.39
CA LEU A 201 -2.11 25.64 -1.87
C LEU A 201 -1.34 26.61 -2.79
N ASP A 202 -1.94 27.76 -3.09
CA ASP A 202 -1.22 28.90 -3.64
C ASP A 202 -0.27 29.46 -2.57
N ALA A 203 1.03 29.48 -2.85
CA ALA A 203 2.03 29.86 -1.85
C ALA A 203 1.90 31.31 -1.36
N SER A 204 1.24 32.19 -2.12
CA SER A 204 0.95 33.56 -1.69
C SER A 204 0.03 33.63 -0.47
N ARG A 205 -0.75 32.57 -0.21
CA ARG A 205 -1.65 32.44 0.95
C ARG A 205 -0.91 32.14 2.25
N ILE A 206 0.38 31.78 2.17
CA ILE A 206 1.22 31.63 3.35
C ILE A 206 1.64 33.04 3.79
N THR A 207 0.89 33.57 4.76
CA THR A 207 1.12 34.89 5.37
C THR A 207 1.76 34.79 6.76
N CYS A 208 1.83 33.59 7.32
CA CYS A 208 2.56 33.36 8.56
C CYS A 208 4.02 33.73 8.31
N LYS A 209 4.54 34.64 9.13
CA LYS A 209 5.98 34.76 9.29
C LYS A 209 6.40 33.51 10.06
N GLY A 210 7.56 32.93 9.74
CA GLY A 210 8.18 32.01 10.68
C GLY A 210 8.38 32.81 11.96
N GLU A 211 7.48 32.66 12.93
CA GLU A 211 7.69 33.23 14.25
C GLU A 211 8.89 32.48 14.80
N GLY A 212 10.04 33.13 14.68
CA GLY A 212 11.27 32.75 15.35
C GLY A 212 11.08 32.93 16.84
N ASP A 213 10.17 32.17 17.44
CA ASP A 213 10.48 31.65 18.75
C ASP A 213 11.80 30.89 18.53
N HIS A 214 12.88 31.36 19.15
CA HIS A 214 14.21 30.75 19.12
C HIS A 214 14.23 29.28 19.61
N ALA A 215 13.06 28.66 19.77
CA ALA A 215 12.82 27.30 20.18
C ALA A 215 13.12 26.27 19.09
N PHE A 216 13.13 26.62 17.79
CA PHE A 216 13.40 25.64 16.71
C PHE A 216 14.26 26.20 15.57
N THR A 217 15.00 25.30 14.92
CA THR A 217 15.79 25.55 13.70
C THR A 217 15.26 24.67 12.57
N ILE A 218 15.07 25.24 11.39
CA ILE A 218 14.63 24.53 10.17
C ILE A 218 15.70 24.71 9.11
N ASN A 219 16.19 23.62 8.54
CA ASN A 219 17.22 23.63 7.51
C ASN A 219 17.17 22.38 6.64
N GLU A 220 17.81 22.48 5.47
CA GLU A 220 18.18 21.31 4.67
C GLU A 220 19.35 20.60 5.36
N THR A 221 19.30 19.28 5.50
CA THR A 221 20.40 18.48 6.06
C THR A 221 20.32 17.05 5.57
N THR A 222 21.49 16.44 5.46
CA THR A 222 21.69 15.09 4.91
C THR A 222 22.65 14.28 5.79
N SER A 223 22.72 14.59 7.09
CA SER A 223 23.67 13.95 8.00
C SER A 223 23.23 12.55 8.44
N GLU A 224 24.19 11.69 8.81
CA GLU A 224 23.92 10.38 9.41
C GLU A 224 23.11 10.51 10.70
N GLN A 225 23.36 11.57 11.48
CA GLN A 225 22.59 11.87 12.70
C GLN A 225 21.11 12.13 12.39
N LEU A 226 20.79 12.72 11.23
CA LEU A 226 19.41 12.92 10.80
C LEU A 226 18.72 11.59 10.53
N VAL A 227 19.38 10.65 9.84
CA VAL A 227 18.84 9.31 9.56
C VAL A 227 18.41 8.62 10.86
N HIS A 228 19.29 8.59 11.86
CA HIS A 228 18.97 8.01 13.17
C HIS A 228 17.92 8.80 13.95
N GLY A 229 17.90 10.13 13.81
CA GLY A 229 16.84 11.00 14.35
C GLY A 229 15.46 10.63 13.80
N ILE A 230 15.35 10.58 12.47
CA ILE A 230 14.11 10.22 11.75
C ILE A 230 13.66 8.81 12.15
N PHE A 231 14.57 7.84 12.19
CA PHE A 231 14.24 6.47 12.57
C PHE A 231 13.66 6.39 13.99
N ARG A 232 14.28 7.06 14.97
CA ARG A 232 13.79 7.10 16.36
C ARG A 232 12.41 7.76 16.44
N MET A 233 12.24 8.90 15.78
CA MET A 233 10.96 9.61 15.75
C MET A 233 9.85 8.74 15.14
N ARG A 234 10.08 8.16 13.95
CA ARG A 234 9.10 7.28 13.29
C ARG A 234 8.76 6.08 14.17
N LYS A 235 9.74 5.44 14.79
CA LYS A 235 9.51 4.30 15.70
C LYS A 235 8.62 4.70 16.89
N ALA A 236 8.85 5.87 17.47
CA ALA A 236 8.04 6.38 18.58
C ALA A 236 6.60 6.71 18.14
N THR A 237 6.43 7.37 16.99
CA THR A 237 5.09 7.75 16.50
C THR A 237 4.30 6.57 15.95
N ASN A 238 4.96 5.58 15.32
CA ASN A 238 4.30 4.41 14.73
C ASN A 238 3.66 3.47 15.76
N ALA A 239 4.08 3.55 17.03
CA ALA A 239 3.53 2.70 18.10
C ALA A 239 2.02 2.86 18.32
N PHE A 240 1.44 3.94 17.80
CA PHE A 240 0.03 4.29 17.93
C PHE A 240 -0.69 4.40 16.59
N LEU A 241 -0.05 4.02 15.47
CA LEU A 241 -0.61 4.17 14.14
C LEU A 241 -0.92 2.82 13.50
N TRP A 242 -2.05 2.76 12.79
CA TRP A 242 -2.51 1.57 12.08
C TRP A 242 -1.92 1.44 10.69
N PHE A 243 -1.36 0.28 10.36
CA PHE A 243 -0.91 -0.07 9.00
C PHE A 243 0.08 0.93 8.37
N VAL A 244 1.01 1.48 9.15
CA VAL A 244 2.09 2.36 8.63
C VAL A 244 3.25 1.52 8.12
N VAL A 245 3.72 1.74 6.89
CA VAL A 245 4.92 1.05 6.38
C VAL A 245 6.13 1.40 7.25
N GLU A 246 6.79 0.36 7.78
CA GLU A 246 8.06 0.51 8.49
C GLU A 246 9.14 0.97 7.52
N ARG A 247 9.80 2.07 7.85
CA ARG A 247 10.98 2.57 7.13
C ARG A 247 12.20 2.20 7.97
N ASP A 248 13.06 1.36 7.42
CA ASP A 248 14.32 0.99 8.05
C ASP A 248 15.40 2.05 7.80
N ILE A 249 16.56 1.87 8.45
CA ILE A 249 17.71 2.77 8.26
C ILE A 249 18.12 2.82 6.80
N GLY A 250 18.16 1.67 6.11
CA GLY A 250 18.51 1.62 4.70
C GLY A 250 17.58 2.45 3.80
N TYR A 251 16.27 2.44 4.04
CA TYR A 251 15.34 3.32 3.33
C TYR A 251 15.68 4.80 3.54
N LEU A 252 15.96 5.16 4.79
CA LEU A 252 16.24 6.55 5.16
C LEU A 252 17.58 7.03 4.60
N GLU A 253 18.63 6.21 4.65
CA GLU A 253 19.91 6.49 3.99
C GLU A 253 19.70 6.76 2.50
N ARG A 254 18.93 5.90 1.82
CA ARG A 254 18.68 6.07 0.38
C ARG A 254 17.83 7.29 0.08
N MET A 255 16.86 7.63 0.93
CA MET A 255 16.11 8.87 0.80
C MET A 255 17.05 10.09 0.83
N ILE A 256 18.06 10.06 1.70
CA ILE A 256 19.09 11.09 1.81
C ILE A 256 20.03 11.05 0.60
N ASP A 257 20.50 9.88 0.18
CA ASP A 257 21.37 9.72 -0.98
C ASP A 257 20.71 10.24 -2.27
N ILE A 258 19.43 9.95 -2.48
CA ILE A 258 18.67 10.47 -3.63
C ILE A 258 18.56 11.99 -3.53
N SER A 259 18.35 12.55 -2.35
CA SER A 259 18.33 14.02 -2.15
C SER A 259 19.69 14.68 -2.44
N LEU A 260 20.80 13.96 -2.26
CA LEU A 260 22.14 14.42 -2.63
C LEU A 260 22.40 14.34 -4.13
N GLN A 261 21.72 13.44 -4.85
CA GLN A 261 21.93 13.17 -6.27
C GLN A 261 20.95 13.92 -7.18
N ASP A 262 19.69 14.08 -6.77
CA ASP A 262 18.66 14.82 -7.50
C ASP A 262 18.58 16.26 -6.95
N PRO A 263 19.00 17.28 -7.71
CA PRO A 263 18.96 18.67 -7.27
C PRO A 263 17.55 19.21 -7.03
N ASN A 264 16.51 18.45 -7.40
CA ASN A 264 15.12 18.79 -7.18
C ASN A 264 14.51 18.11 -5.95
N GLN A 265 15.24 17.20 -5.29
CA GLN A 265 14.73 16.48 -4.13
C GLN A 265 15.46 16.95 -2.87
N HIS A 266 14.71 17.38 -1.86
CA HIS A 266 15.26 17.99 -0.65
C HIS A 266 14.72 17.32 0.60
N VAL A 267 15.58 17.04 1.57
CA VAL A 267 15.17 16.68 2.93
C VAL A 267 15.35 17.89 3.84
N VAL A 268 14.24 18.31 4.47
CA VAL A 268 14.20 19.43 5.41
C VAL A 268 13.89 18.89 6.80
N SER A 269 14.65 19.30 7.81
CA SER A 269 14.43 18.93 9.21
C SER A 269 14.06 20.14 10.05
N CYS A 270 13.28 19.91 11.10
CA CYS A 270 13.03 20.84 12.18
C CYS A 270 13.57 20.24 13.48
N SER A 271 14.44 20.97 14.16
CA SER A 271 14.99 20.58 15.47
C SER A 271 14.73 21.65 16.50
N ASP A 272 14.58 21.28 17.77
CA ASP A 272 14.50 22.24 18.86
C ASP A 272 15.85 22.91 19.17
N SER A 273 15.87 23.84 20.12
CA SER A 273 17.07 24.57 20.55
C SER A 273 18.14 23.68 21.18
N THR A 274 17.82 22.44 21.56
CA THR A 274 18.77 21.44 22.07
C THR A 274 19.35 20.56 20.94
N GLY A 275 18.84 20.69 19.72
CA GLY A 275 19.18 19.85 18.58
C GLY A 275 18.35 18.56 18.51
N HIS A 276 17.31 18.40 19.32
CA HIS A 276 16.38 17.27 19.22
C HIS A 276 15.48 17.42 17.99
N LEU A 277 15.35 16.36 17.20
CA LEU A 277 14.54 16.38 15.98
C LEU A 277 13.04 16.41 16.34
N GLU A 278 12.36 17.48 15.93
CA GLU A 278 10.92 17.66 16.11
C GLU A 278 10.11 17.40 14.83
N GLY A 279 10.78 17.30 13.68
CA GLY A 279 10.15 16.82 12.46
C GLY A 279 11.04 16.83 11.24
N TYR A 280 10.56 16.25 10.15
CA TYR A 280 11.19 16.33 8.84
C TYR A 280 10.15 16.26 7.71
N ALA A 281 10.59 16.61 6.52
CA ALA A 281 9.85 16.37 5.29
C ALA A 281 10.78 16.05 4.12
N LEU A 282 10.27 15.21 3.22
CA LEU A 282 10.82 14.98 1.89
C LEU A 282 10.06 15.83 0.87
N LEU A 283 10.80 16.69 0.17
CA LEU A 283 10.28 17.64 -0.79
C LEU A 283 10.77 17.31 -2.20
N LYS A 284 9.91 17.53 -3.19
CA LYS A 284 10.28 17.57 -4.60
C LYS A 284 9.91 18.92 -5.21
N VAL A 285 10.92 19.67 -5.64
CA VAL A 285 10.80 20.94 -6.34
C VAL A 285 10.66 20.63 -7.82
N ASN A 286 9.56 21.06 -8.43
CA ASN A 286 9.37 20.90 -9.88
C ASN A 286 9.56 22.27 -10.53
N PRO A 287 10.66 22.48 -11.28
CA PRO A 287 10.83 23.70 -12.06
C PRO A 287 9.77 23.71 -13.18
N ARG A 288 8.99 24.79 -13.27
CA ARG A 288 8.16 25.08 -14.44
C ARG A 288 8.63 26.38 -15.07
N ASN A 289 8.34 26.58 -16.35
CA ASN A 289 8.76 27.74 -17.13
C ASN A 289 8.29 29.10 -16.56
N GLU A 290 7.25 29.14 -15.72
CA GLU A 290 6.68 30.39 -15.17
C GLU A 290 6.85 30.54 -13.65
N ARG A 291 6.54 29.49 -12.85
CA ARG A 291 6.82 29.42 -11.40
C ARG A 291 7.04 27.98 -10.96
N SER A 292 8.05 27.75 -10.12
CA SER A 292 8.31 26.44 -9.52
C SER A 292 7.13 25.97 -8.66
N SER A 293 7.01 24.67 -8.46
CA SER A 293 6.05 24.10 -7.50
C SER A 293 6.74 23.14 -6.56
N VAL A 294 6.44 23.18 -5.27
CA VAL A 294 6.98 22.25 -4.29
C VAL A 294 5.93 21.18 -3.97
N GLN A 295 6.35 19.93 -3.97
CA GLN A 295 5.54 18.80 -3.54
C GLN A 295 6.14 18.19 -2.27
N ILE A 296 5.36 18.14 -1.20
CA ILE A 296 5.69 17.41 0.03
C ILE A 296 5.24 15.96 -0.17
N LEU A 297 6.21 15.05 -0.25
CA LEU A 297 6.01 13.63 -0.53
C LEU A 297 5.85 12.81 0.75
N GLU A 298 6.61 13.15 1.79
CA GLU A 298 6.62 12.50 3.10
C GLU A 298 6.86 13.60 4.15
N ALA A 299 6.21 13.52 5.31
CA ALA A 299 6.45 14.45 6.40
C ALA A 299 6.03 13.87 7.76
N ARG A 300 6.84 14.08 8.79
CA ARG A 300 6.50 13.64 10.15
C ARG A 300 6.96 14.67 11.16
N PHE A 301 6.10 14.97 12.13
CA PHE A 301 6.35 15.94 13.20
C PHE A 301 5.91 15.35 14.54
N THR A 302 6.66 15.64 15.60
CA THR A 302 6.29 15.30 16.98
C THR A 302 5.28 16.30 17.50
N THR A 303 4.07 15.82 17.79
CA THR A 303 2.97 16.68 18.22
C THR A 303 2.84 16.67 19.75
N GLY A 304 3.70 17.43 20.42
CA GLY A 304 3.66 17.55 21.89
C GLY A 304 2.41 18.27 22.41
N SER A 305 2.05 19.41 21.80
CA SER A 305 0.82 20.16 22.10
C SER A 305 0.29 20.85 20.83
N ALA A 306 -1.03 21.04 20.72
CA ALA A 306 -1.65 21.60 19.52
C ALA A 306 -1.07 22.98 19.12
N THR A 307 -0.74 23.83 20.10
CA THR A 307 -0.12 25.14 19.87
C THR A 307 1.31 25.02 19.35
N ARG A 308 2.13 24.14 19.96
CA ARG A 308 3.51 23.89 19.54
C ARG A 308 3.55 23.32 18.11
N SER A 309 2.69 22.35 17.83
CA SER A 309 2.52 21.75 16.50
C SER A 309 2.17 22.81 15.46
N LYS A 310 1.20 23.68 15.75
CA LYS A 310 0.82 24.76 14.83
C LYS A 310 1.99 25.69 14.51
N GLY A 311 2.75 26.11 15.52
CA GLY A 311 3.92 26.98 15.34
C GLY A 311 5.00 26.35 14.45
N ILE A 312 5.33 25.08 14.68
CA ILE A 312 6.31 24.34 13.87
C ILE A 312 5.84 24.23 12.41
N ILE A 313 4.57 23.89 12.18
CA ILE A 313 4.03 23.76 10.81
C ILE A 313 4.02 25.12 10.08
N ASP A 314 3.65 26.20 10.77
CA ASP A 314 3.68 27.55 10.18
C ASP A 314 5.09 27.99 9.81
N ALA A 315 6.07 27.76 10.70
CA ALA A 315 7.48 28.03 10.43
C ALA A 315 8.00 27.17 9.25
N PHE A 316 7.60 25.91 9.18
CA PHE A 316 7.99 25.01 8.10
C PHE A 316 7.42 25.44 6.74
N LEU A 317 6.15 25.82 6.67
CA LEU A 317 5.55 26.34 5.44
C LEU A 317 6.16 27.67 5.01
N ALA A 318 6.47 28.56 5.96
CA ALA A 318 7.20 29.80 5.70
C ALA A 318 8.61 29.52 5.16
N PHE A 319 9.35 28.58 5.75
CA PHE A 319 10.65 28.15 5.25
C PHE A 319 10.58 27.67 3.79
N ILE A 320 9.63 26.81 3.44
CA ILE A 320 9.46 26.35 2.05
C ILE A 320 9.22 27.53 1.11
N LYS A 321 8.34 28.45 1.50
CA LYS A 321 8.02 29.64 0.71
C LYS A 321 9.26 30.49 0.48
N ASP A 322 9.99 30.83 1.54
CA ASP A 322 11.13 31.74 1.46
C ASP A 322 12.34 31.10 0.75
N ARG A 323 12.55 29.79 0.94
CA ARG A 323 13.69 29.06 0.38
C ARG A 323 13.55 28.74 -1.11
N PHE A 324 12.34 28.40 -1.55
CA PHE A 324 12.10 27.86 -2.90
C PHE A 324 11.25 28.78 -3.80
N ASP A 325 10.66 29.84 -3.22
CA ASP A 325 9.74 30.78 -3.88
C ASP A 325 8.74 30.11 -4.85
N PRO A 326 7.98 29.09 -4.39
CA PRO A 326 7.10 28.36 -5.28
C PRO A 326 5.85 29.17 -5.62
N GLY A 327 5.29 28.96 -6.81
CA GLY A 327 3.93 29.41 -7.11
C GLY A 327 2.87 28.60 -6.35
N SER A 328 3.15 27.34 -6.06
CA SER A 328 2.23 26.46 -5.33
C SER A 328 2.96 25.40 -4.51
N ILE A 329 2.37 25.03 -3.38
CA ILE A 329 2.80 23.90 -2.55
C ILE A 329 1.71 22.83 -2.60
N SER A 330 2.09 21.58 -2.83
CA SER A 330 1.17 20.44 -2.78
C SER A 330 1.62 19.38 -1.78
N VAL A 331 0.67 18.69 -1.15
CA VAL A 331 0.93 17.58 -0.23
C VAL A 331 0.25 16.31 -0.73
N GLN A 332 0.93 15.18 -0.55
CA GLN A 332 0.35 13.84 -0.65
C GLN A 332 0.35 13.19 0.73
N LEU A 333 -0.42 13.76 1.65
CA LEU A 333 -0.54 13.32 3.05
C LEU A 333 -2.02 13.20 3.41
N SER A 334 -2.34 12.42 4.45
CA SER A 334 -3.74 12.27 4.92
C SER A 334 -4.39 13.64 5.22
N PRO A 335 -5.72 13.78 5.06
CA PRO A 335 -6.47 14.97 5.50
C PRO A 335 -6.23 15.33 6.97
N ASN A 336 -5.96 14.33 7.82
CA ASN A 336 -5.73 14.50 9.25
C ASN A 336 -4.29 14.87 9.60
N HIS A 337 -3.37 14.83 8.63
CA HIS A 337 -2.00 15.28 8.84
C HIS A 337 -1.95 16.79 9.12
N ASP A 338 -1.13 17.23 10.08
CA ASP A 338 -1.10 18.64 10.54
C ASP A 338 -0.79 19.64 9.43
N ILE A 339 0.16 19.32 8.55
CA ILE A 339 0.44 20.12 7.34
C ILE A 339 -0.81 20.23 6.47
N THR A 340 -1.50 19.12 6.19
CA THR A 340 -2.69 19.11 5.34
C THR A 340 -3.81 19.93 5.97
N ARG A 341 -4.12 19.72 7.26
CA ARG A 341 -5.11 20.51 8.00
C ARG A 341 -4.78 21.99 7.96
N ARG A 342 -3.50 22.35 8.14
CA ARG A 342 -3.05 23.74 8.07
C ARG A 342 -3.23 24.33 6.68
N MET A 343 -2.82 23.62 5.63
CA MET A 343 -2.98 24.04 4.25
C MET A 343 -4.46 24.20 3.87
N MET A 344 -5.33 23.27 4.28
CA MET A 344 -6.78 23.39 4.09
C MET A 344 -7.33 24.64 4.78
N GLY A 345 -6.89 24.94 6.01
CA GLY A 345 -7.24 26.17 6.71
C GLY A 345 -6.76 27.46 6.02
N LEU A 346 -5.74 27.38 5.16
CA LEU A 346 -5.27 28.47 4.30
C LEU A 346 -5.98 28.49 2.93
N GLY A 347 -6.90 27.55 2.68
CA GLY A 347 -7.67 27.46 1.44
C GLY A 347 -7.02 26.59 0.36
N ALA A 348 -6.30 25.54 0.73
CA ALA A 348 -5.81 24.56 -0.23
C ALA A 348 -6.98 23.83 -0.93
N LEU A 349 -6.82 23.59 -2.22
CA LEU A 349 -7.76 22.83 -3.03
C LEU A 349 -7.53 21.33 -2.84
N ASP A 350 -8.59 20.61 -2.48
CA ASP A 350 -8.59 19.15 -2.43
C ASP A 350 -8.82 18.59 -3.85
N ARG A 351 -7.85 17.79 -4.31
CA ARG A 351 -7.89 17.04 -5.57
C ARG A 351 -7.71 15.54 -5.32
N SER A 352 -8.00 15.10 -4.10
CA SER A 352 -7.87 13.72 -3.69
C SER A 352 -8.85 12.83 -4.46
N SER A 353 -8.40 11.64 -4.82
CA SER A 353 -9.23 10.75 -5.62
C SER A 353 -9.00 9.28 -5.28
N LEU A 354 -10.09 8.55 -5.11
CA LEU A 354 -10.04 7.09 -5.12
C LEU A 354 -9.44 6.58 -6.44
N LEU A 355 -9.57 7.30 -7.58
CA LEU A 355 -9.03 6.92 -8.91
C LEU A 355 -7.51 6.90 -9.01
N THR A 356 -6.82 7.58 -8.11
CA THR A 356 -5.35 7.59 -8.00
C THR A 356 -4.85 6.89 -6.73
N GLY A 357 -5.77 6.31 -5.97
CA GLY A 357 -5.53 5.66 -4.69
C GLY A 357 -4.83 4.30 -4.75
N CYS A 358 -4.44 3.83 -3.56
CA CYS A 358 -3.85 2.51 -3.34
C CYS A 358 -4.95 1.44 -3.35
N MET A 359 -4.66 0.32 -4.01
CA MET A 359 -5.48 -0.88 -3.93
C MET A 359 -4.91 -1.84 -2.89
N VAL A 360 -5.78 -2.47 -2.12
CA VAL A 360 -5.40 -3.33 -1.00
C VAL A 360 -6.08 -4.68 -1.08
N GLN A 361 -5.44 -5.70 -0.51
CA GLN A 361 -5.98 -7.05 -0.42
C GLN A 361 -5.50 -7.76 0.85
N VAL A 362 -6.42 -8.43 1.55
CA VAL A 362 -6.08 -9.43 2.55
C VAL A 362 -5.64 -10.71 1.86
N VAL A 363 -4.40 -11.12 2.08
CA VAL A 363 -3.79 -12.33 1.49
C VAL A 363 -4.12 -13.56 2.33
N SER A 364 -3.98 -13.41 3.65
CA SER A 364 -4.30 -14.43 4.65
C SER A 364 -5.17 -13.81 5.74
N THR A 365 -6.48 -14.11 5.71
CA THR A 365 -7.46 -13.59 6.67
C THR A 365 -7.07 -13.91 8.10
N ARG A 366 -6.54 -15.11 8.34
CA ARG A 366 -6.11 -15.54 9.66
C ARG A 366 -4.95 -14.68 10.20
N VAL A 367 -3.85 -14.59 9.46
CA VAL A 367 -2.67 -13.83 9.91
C VAL A 367 -3.02 -12.35 10.06
N PHE A 368 -3.83 -11.82 9.14
CA PHE A 368 -4.32 -10.45 9.23
C PHE A 368 -5.11 -10.19 10.50
N LEU A 369 -6.09 -11.06 10.82
CA LEU A 369 -6.89 -10.93 12.04
C LEU A 369 -6.06 -11.14 13.31
N GLU A 370 -5.13 -12.10 13.34
CA GLU A 370 -4.24 -12.32 14.49
C GLU A 370 -3.46 -11.04 14.85
N VAL A 371 -2.89 -10.36 13.85
CA VAL A 371 -2.14 -9.11 14.06
C VAL A 371 -3.08 -7.93 14.38
N LEU A 372 -4.21 -7.81 13.66
CA LEU A 372 -5.20 -6.75 13.87
C LEU A 372 -5.76 -6.78 15.30
N LEU A 373 -6.20 -7.95 15.77
CA LEU A 373 -6.75 -8.14 17.11
C LEU A 373 -5.70 -7.86 18.20
N GLY A 374 -4.43 -8.22 17.96
CA GLY A 374 -3.33 -7.84 18.83
C GLY A 374 -3.23 -6.33 19.05
N GLY A 375 -3.29 -5.56 17.96
CA GLY A 375 -3.33 -4.10 18.01
C GLY A 375 -4.56 -3.55 18.71
N ILE A 376 -5.75 -4.11 18.44
CA ILE A 376 -7.01 -3.66 19.05
C ILE A 376 -6.93 -3.86 20.56
N ASN A 377 -6.48 -5.04 21.01
CA ASN A 377 -6.31 -5.35 22.43
C ASN A 377 -5.28 -4.44 23.10
N HIS A 378 -4.24 -4.00 22.39
CA HIS A 378 -3.31 -3.00 22.92
C HIS A 378 -4.00 -1.65 23.13
N MET A 379 -4.76 -1.18 22.13
CA MET A 379 -5.48 0.09 22.21
C MET A 379 -6.55 0.09 23.31
N LEU A 380 -7.31 -0.99 23.46
CA LEU A 380 -8.33 -1.13 24.51
C LEU A 380 -7.71 -1.07 25.92
N ARG A 381 -6.53 -1.66 26.12
CA ARG A 381 -5.78 -1.54 27.38
C ARG A 381 -5.32 -0.13 27.68
N ALA A 382 -4.97 0.64 26.64
CA ALA A 382 -4.55 2.03 26.80
C ALA A 382 -5.71 3.00 27.05
N GLN A 383 -6.95 2.63 26.67
CA GLN A 383 -8.15 3.49 26.76
C GLN A 383 -9.36 2.75 27.36
N PRO A 384 -9.35 2.37 28.65
CA PRO A 384 -10.42 1.55 29.23
C PRO A 384 -11.79 2.27 29.36
N ALA A 385 -11.84 3.60 29.24
CA ALA A 385 -13.08 4.38 29.40
C ALA A 385 -14.07 4.25 28.22
N SER A 386 -13.67 3.70 27.07
CA SER A 386 -14.55 3.49 25.90
C SER A 386 -15.29 2.15 25.93
N ILE A 387 -15.07 1.33 26.96
CA ILE A 387 -15.62 -0.02 27.07
C ILE A 387 -17.04 0.03 27.64
N PRO A 388 -18.04 -0.60 27.00
CA PRO A 388 -19.39 -0.70 27.55
C PRO A 388 -19.37 -1.33 28.95
N SER A 389 -20.09 -0.72 29.91
CA SER A 389 -20.13 -1.14 31.33
C SER A 389 -20.84 -2.47 31.59
N THR A 390 -21.41 -3.11 30.56
CA THR A 390 -22.08 -4.41 30.65
C THR A 390 -21.11 -5.56 30.39
N SER A 391 -21.15 -6.59 31.23
CA SER A 391 -20.35 -7.80 31.12
C SER A 391 -20.71 -8.64 29.89
N ILE A 392 -20.22 -8.28 28.70
CA ILE A 392 -20.47 -9.03 27.46
C ILE A 392 -19.24 -9.87 27.16
N SER A 393 -19.19 -11.08 27.72
CA SER A 393 -18.37 -12.15 27.11
C SER A 393 -19.23 -12.81 26.04
N CYS A 394 -18.79 -12.79 24.79
CA CYS A 394 -19.52 -13.37 23.67
C CYS A 394 -18.59 -14.04 22.66
N ARG A 395 -19.06 -15.14 22.07
CA ARG A 395 -18.38 -15.82 20.96
C ARG A 395 -19.12 -15.50 19.68
N PHE A 396 -18.40 -15.20 18.60
CA PHE A 396 -19.01 -15.03 17.29
C PHE A 396 -18.08 -15.46 16.16
N ILE A 397 -18.67 -15.78 15.01
CA ILE A 397 -17.92 -16.16 13.81
C ILE A 397 -17.82 -14.92 12.92
N VAL A 398 -16.63 -14.63 12.41
CA VAL A 398 -16.46 -13.58 11.39
C VAL A 398 -16.26 -14.23 10.03
N ARG A 399 -17.18 -13.94 9.11
CA ARG A 399 -17.11 -14.37 7.71
C ARG A 399 -16.84 -13.19 6.80
N ILE A 400 -15.68 -13.22 6.14
CA ILE A 400 -15.30 -12.26 5.11
C ILE A 400 -15.31 -13.02 3.78
N GLY A 401 -16.31 -12.75 2.95
CA GLY A 401 -16.53 -13.41 1.66
C GLY A 401 -16.26 -12.50 0.46
N THR A 402 -16.28 -13.04 -0.75
CA THR A 402 -16.32 -12.21 -1.97
C THR A 402 -17.68 -11.54 -2.14
N LYS A 403 -18.74 -12.17 -1.65
CA LYS A 403 -20.08 -11.59 -1.45
C LYS A 403 -20.60 -11.99 -0.07
N ILE A 404 -21.61 -11.26 0.41
CA ILE A 404 -22.23 -11.47 1.73
C ILE A 404 -22.84 -12.89 1.91
N ASN A 405 -22.98 -13.68 0.84
CA ASN A 405 -23.46 -15.07 0.87
C ASN A 405 -22.72 -16.02 -0.10
N SER A 406 -21.49 -15.69 -0.53
CA SER A 406 -20.71 -16.58 -1.42
C SER A 406 -20.15 -17.79 -0.68
N THR A 407 -19.95 -18.92 -1.38
CA THR A 407 -19.23 -20.09 -0.83
C THR A 407 -17.90 -19.64 -0.21
N PRO A 408 -17.63 -20.01 1.05
CA PRO A 408 -16.59 -19.38 1.86
C PRO A 408 -15.17 -19.72 1.39
N GLU A 409 -14.17 -18.98 1.90
CA GLU A 409 -12.82 -19.55 2.04
C GLU A 409 -12.95 -20.91 2.74
N ARG A 410 -12.14 -21.90 2.36
CA ARG A 410 -12.27 -23.29 2.84
C ARG A 410 -12.30 -23.44 4.38
N ARG A 411 -11.94 -22.41 5.16
CA ARG A 411 -12.05 -22.34 6.63
C ARG A 411 -12.44 -20.92 7.12
N PRO A 412 -13.60 -20.73 7.78
CA PRO A 412 -13.96 -19.43 8.38
C PRO A 412 -13.09 -19.11 9.60
N CYS A 413 -12.84 -17.83 9.87
CA CYS A 413 -12.16 -17.36 11.07
C CYS A 413 -13.17 -17.17 12.22
N ARG A 414 -12.93 -17.77 13.39
CA ARG A 414 -13.79 -17.61 14.58
C ARG A 414 -13.11 -16.67 15.57
N ILE A 415 -13.84 -15.66 16.05
CA ILE A 415 -13.33 -14.66 16.99
C ILE A 415 -14.07 -14.80 18.32
N PHE A 416 -13.30 -14.90 19.40
CA PHE A 416 -13.80 -14.84 20.75
C PHE A 416 -13.62 -13.44 21.29
N PHE A 417 -14.67 -12.87 21.86
CA PHE A 417 -14.58 -11.63 22.62
C PHE A 417 -14.90 -11.93 24.08
N ASN A 418 -13.88 -11.91 24.91
CA ASN A 418 -14.00 -12.23 26.32
C ASN A 418 -13.64 -11.00 27.15
N LEU A 419 -14.36 -10.76 28.24
CA LEU A 419 -13.85 -9.93 29.32
C LEU A 419 -12.91 -10.78 30.15
N ASP A 420 -11.65 -10.35 30.27
CA ASP A 420 -10.69 -11.03 31.14
C ASP A 420 -11.18 -10.86 32.60
N PRO A 421 -11.51 -11.97 33.29
CA PRO A 421 -12.09 -11.91 34.63
C PRO A 421 -11.10 -11.43 35.70
N SER A 422 -9.81 -11.34 35.40
CA SER A 422 -8.77 -10.92 36.35
C SER A 422 -8.56 -9.40 36.40
N ASP A 423 -8.72 -8.70 35.27
CA ASP A 423 -8.50 -7.26 35.15
C ASP A 423 -9.74 -6.49 34.64
N GLY A 424 -10.79 -7.19 34.20
CA GLY A 424 -12.01 -6.62 33.65
C GLY A 424 -11.86 -6.04 32.24
N ILE A 425 -10.73 -6.28 31.56
CA ILE A 425 -10.42 -5.69 30.25
C ILE A 425 -10.91 -6.63 29.13
N PRO A 426 -11.66 -6.12 28.14
CA PRO A 426 -12.10 -6.90 26.98
C PRO A 426 -10.92 -7.28 26.09
N ARG A 427 -10.97 -8.50 25.57
CA ARG A 427 -9.95 -9.07 24.69
C ARG A 427 -10.60 -9.84 23.55
N PHE A 428 -10.13 -9.56 22.35
CA PHE A 428 -10.42 -10.35 21.17
C PHE A 428 -9.35 -11.43 20.99
N GLU A 429 -9.78 -12.67 20.78
CA GLU A 429 -8.91 -13.82 20.55
C GLU A 429 -9.36 -14.57 19.31
N LEU A 430 -8.43 -15.02 18.48
CA LEU A 430 -8.75 -15.88 17.34
C LEU A 430 -8.75 -17.34 17.79
N ALA A 431 -9.82 -18.09 17.49
CA ALA A 431 -9.92 -19.49 17.85
C ALA A 431 -8.84 -20.35 17.17
N GLY A 432 -8.24 -21.27 17.92
CA GLY A 432 -7.27 -22.22 17.39
C GLY A 432 -7.90 -23.25 16.44
N GLY A 433 -7.11 -23.80 15.52
CA GLY A 433 -7.58 -24.75 14.49
C GLY A 433 -8.26 -26.03 15.00
N ASN A 434 -7.96 -26.46 16.24
CA ASN A 434 -8.57 -27.64 16.88
C ASN A 434 -9.79 -27.33 17.77
N GLU A 435 -10.03 -26.05 18.09
CA GLU A 435 -11.20 -25.59 18.86
C GLU A 435 -12.42 -25.35 17.96
N CYS A 436 -12.26 -25.61 16.66
CA CYS A 436 -13.30 -25.50 15.64
C CYS A 436 -14.37 -26.61 15.68
N LYS A 437 -14.68 -27.17 16.86
CA LYS A 437 -15.85 -28.08 17.00
C LYS A 437 -17.14 -27.28 16.77
N GLU A 438 -18.12 -27.91 16.14
CA GLU A 438 -19.43 -27.33 15.85
C GLU A 438 -20.21 -27.14 17.16
N GLU A 439 -20.02 -26.00 17.84
CA GLU A 439 -21.04 -25.51 18.75
C GLU A 439 -22.20 -24.99 17.88
N SER A 440 -23.31 -25.73 17.86
CA SER A 440 -24.58 -25.20 17.37
C SER A 440 -24.91 -23.96 18.21
N HIS A 441 -25.28 -22.85 17.58
CA HIS A 441 -25.70 -21.56 18.19
C HIS A 441 -24.67 -20.43 18.38
N VAL A 442 -23.46 -20.50 17.80
CA VAL A 442 -22.57 -19.31 17.79
C VAL A 442 -23.07 -18.28 16.77
N PRO A 443 -23.37 -17.01 17.17
CA PRO A 443 -23.82 -15.98 16.25
C PRO A 443 -22.75 -15.64 15.20
N GLU A 444 -23.21 -15.24 14.03
CA GLU A 444 -22.35 -14.94 12.89
C GLU A 444 -22.38 -13.46 12.52
N VAL A 445 -21.20 -12.93 12.17
CA VAL A 445 -20.98 -11.62 11.58
C VAL A 445 -20.45 -11.85 10.17
N SER A 446 -21.22 -11.49 9.15
CA SER A 446 -20.82 -11.67 7.75
C SER A 446 -20.71 -10.33 7.03
N MET A 447 -19.71 -10.21 6.16
CA MET A 447 -19.52 -9.04 5.30
C MET A 447 -18.74 -9.41 4.04
N SER A 448 -18.81 -8.56 3.03
CA SER A 448 -17.94 -8.69 1.86
C SER A 448 -16.51 -8.23 2.18
N ARG A 449 -15.53 -8.72 1.42
CA ARG A 449 -14.15 -8.24 1.49
C ARG A 449 -14.05 -6.74 1.19
N GLU A 450 -14.83 -6.26 0.22
CA GLU A 450 -14.88 -4.83 -0.11
C GLU A 450 -15.37 -4.01 1.08
N THR A 451 -16.44 -4.45 1.75
CA THR A 451 -16.96 -3.82 2.97
C THR A 451 -15.91 -3.82 4.08
N PHE A 452 -15.28 -4.98 4.35
CA PHE A 452 -14.26 -5.10 5.38
C PHE A 452 -13.08 -4.16 5.14
N LEU A 453 -12.57 -4.11 3.91
CA LEU A 453 -11.48 -3.21 3.53
C LEU A 453 -11.90 -1.75 3.56
N SER A 454 -13.13 -1.43 3.16
CA SER A 454 -13.63 -0.05 3.17
C SER A 454 -13.76 0.49 4.58
N VAL A 455 -14.29 -0.29 5.51
CA VAL A 455 -14.40 0.11 6.92
C VAL A 455 -13.02 0.35 7.56
N LEU A 456 -12.01 -0.45 7.17
CA LEU A 456 -10.66 -0.30 7.71
C LEU A 456 -9.86 0.83 7.05
N PHE A 457 -10.02 1.06 5.75
CA PHE A 457 -9.08 1.89 4.98
C PHE A 457 -9.72 3.11 4.28
N SER A 458 -11.04 3.17 4.15
CA SER A 458 -11.74 4.24 3.42
C SER A 458 -12.34 5.28 4.39
N PRO A 459 -12.25 6.59 4.09
CA PRO A 459 -12.93 7.63 4.87
C PRO A 459 -14.46 7.59 4.80
N ILE A 460 -15.02 6.85 3.85
CA ILE A 460 -16.40 7.08 3.39
C ILE A 460 -17.39 6.17 4.12
N LEU A 461 -16.95 5.05 4.68
CA LEU A 461 -17.83 4.05 5.28
C LEU A 461 -17.43 3.78 6.73
N THR A 462 -18.25 4.24 7.67
CA THR A 462 -18.08 3.89 9.09
C THR A 462 -18.64 2.50 9.39
N VAL A 463 -18.25 1.89 10.52
CA VAL A 463 -18.83 0.61 10.96
C VAL A 463 -20.33 0.76 11.23
N GLY A 464 -20.74 1.91 11.79
CA GLY A 464 -22.15 2.22 12.07
C GLY A 464 -22.98 2.21 10.80
N ASP A 465 -22.56 2.99 9.80
CA ASP A 465 -23.26 3.05 8.50
C ASP A 465 -23.30 1.68 7.83
N ALA A 466 -22.20 0.92 7.88
CA ALA A 466 -22.15 -0.42 7.32
C ALA A 466 -23.11 -1.41 8.00
N LEU A 467 -23.34 -1.28 9.31
CA LEU A 467 -24.33 -2.08 10.05
C LEU A 467 -25.76 -1.64 9.71
N ASP A 468 -26.02 -0.33 9.65
CA ASP A 468 -27.33 0.24 9.40
C ASP A 468 -27.82 -0.04 7.97
N GLU A 469 -26.90 0.00 6.99
CA GLU A 469 -27.17 -0.34 5.58
C GLU A 469 -27.16 -1.86 5.31
N GLY A 470 -26.84 -2.69 6.31
CA GLY A 470 -26.80 -4.15 6.17
C GLY A 470 -25.63 -4.69 5.34
N LEU A 471 -24.58 -3.88 5.13
CA LEU A 471 -23.31 -4.30 4.52
C LEU A 471 -22.50 -5.22 5.44
N ILE A 472 -22.64 -5.01 6.76
CA ILE A 472 -22.25 -5.94 7.81
C ILE A 472 -23.52 -6.57 8.37
N GLN A 473 -23.70 -7.87 8.18
CA GLN A 473 -24.82 -8.60 8.75
C GLN A 473 -24.42 -9.20 10.09
N ALA A 474 -25.05 -8.73 11.16
CA ALA A 474 -24.83 -9.22 12.51
C ALA A 474 -26.09 -9.06 13.37
N PRO A 475 -26.32 -9.95 14.36
CA PRO A 475 -27.32 -9.74 15.40
C PRO A 475 -27.11 -8.39 16.10
N ARG A 476 -28.20 -7.67 16.40
CA ARG A 476 -28.15 -6.37 17.11
C ARG A 476 -27.35 -6.42 18.42
N SER A 477 -27.36 -7.57 19.10
CA SER A 477 -26.58 -7.78 20.33
C SER A 477 -25.06 -7.69 20.13
N LEU A 478 -24.55 -7.87 18.91
CA LEU A 478 -23.13 -7.79 18.59
C LEU A 478 -22.70 -6.43 18.03
N HIS A 479 -23.62 -5.51 17.73
CA HIS A 479 -23.30 -4.24 17.06
C HIS A 479 -22.27 -3.42 17.86
N ALA A 480 -22.44 -3.31 19.18
CA ALA A 480 -21.50 -2.59 20.03
C ALA A 480 -20.09 -3.22 20.03
N VAL A 481 -20.02 -4.56 20.03
CA VAL A 481 -18.74 -5.30 20.01
C VAL A 481 -18.04 -5.16 18.66
N ILE A 482 -18.80 -5.18 17.56
CA ILE A 482 -18.26 -4.99 16.20
C ILE A 482 -17.72 -3.57 16.03
N LYS A 483 -18.46 -2.57 16.51
CA LYS A 483 -17.99 -1.17 16.55
C LYS A 483 -16.71 -1.04 17.35
N LEU A 484 -16.67 -1.61 18.55
CA LEU A 484 -15.46 -1.65 19.38
C LEU A 484 -14.28 -2.33 18.67
N MET A 485 -14.53 -3.38 17.88
CA MET A 485 -13.48 -4.07 17.14
C MET A 485 -12.93 -3.23 15.98
N LEU A 486 -13.79 -2.57 15.20
CA LEU A 486 -13.42 -2.01 13.90
C LEU A 486 -13.29 -0.48 13.88
N ASP A 487 -14.03 0.28 14.70
CA ASP A 487 -13.96 1.76 14.72
C ASP A 487 -12.55 2.24 15.10
N HIS A 488 -11.86 1.48 15.96
CA HIS A 488 -10.52 1.81 16.43
C HIS A 488 -9.41 1.54 15.42
N ALA A 489 -9.67 0.82 14.32
CA ALA A 489 -8.66 0.41 13.35
C ALA A 489 -8.73 1.21 12.03
N SER A 490 -9.41 2.36 12.03
CA SER A 490 -9.58 3.17 10.82
C SER A 490 -8.26 3.84 10.42
N TRP A 491 -7.78 3.48 9.24
CA TRP A 491 -6.56 4.02 8.66
C TRP A 491 -6.68 5.54 8.42
N ASP A 492 -7.82 6.04 7.95
CA ASP A 492 -7.84 7.42 7.44
C ASP A 492 -7.89 8.51 8.53
N LEU A 493 -8.23 8.13 9.77
CA LEU A 493 -8.41 9.07 10.87
C LEU A 493 -7.10 9.56 11.51
N GLU A 494 -5.95 9.06 11.06
CA GLU A 494 -4.66 9.32 11.72
C GLU A 494 -3.73 10.28 10.94
N PRO A 495 -2.88 11.06 11.62
CA PRO A 495 -1.91 11.94 10.99
C PRO A 495 -0.73 11.11 10.43
N ARG A 496 -0.82 10.73 9.15
CA ARG A 496 0.14 9.82 8.51
C ARG A 496 0.67 10.31 7.15
N ASP A 497 1.82 9.76 6.81
CA ASP A 497 2.37 9.76 5.45
C ASP A 497 1.55 8.86 4.51
N TYR A 498 1.66 9.11 3.21
CA TYR A 498 1.14 8.21 2.19
C TYR A 498 2.02 6.95 2.04
N PHE A 499 1.43 5.85 1.54
CA PHE A 499 2.02 4.50 1.47
C PHE A 499 3.27 4.41 0.57
#